data_AF-A0A1Z5JVA5-F1
#
_entry.id   AF-A0A1Z5JVA5-F1
#
_cell.length_a   1.000
_cell.length_b   1.000
_cell.length_c   1.000
_cell.angle_alpha   90.00
_cell.angle_beta   90.00
_cell.angle_gamma   90.00
#
_symmetry.space_group_name_H-M   'P 1'
#
loop_
_entity.id
_entity.type
_entity.pdbx_description
1 polymer ?
#
loop_
_entity_poly.entity_id
_entity_poly.type
_entity_poly.pdbx_seq_one_letter_code
_entity_poly.pdbx_strand_id
1 'polypeptide(L)'
;MKVQQVNEDDILQLIPTNELSPRQQELRLEYLNESEPIYRFVREPISLNDVDWGKNRTGPNWWQHNRPFAIWRDNETLINLWYHHYGDEAEERSVNISLSNIALGFTVYGKTDEAIAETLTFLWSLKHQGEEASLQVNCFSMLEGDALSNFDFGAIRDDQLIRILESNPTRQLELEIGSWTPEQAKILATRSFPLKLKIVSARGGSWGTSVKVDGTVLVDELEKRNSLFGSLVISGAPGEATIFSRVNLIQLMNLEGILDKIEFFNIDPDCALVPFATKANSLQYTVEGCLIRPEDIHSVDIETKNLDLSLFVKEKDDRDGLLISFFNRAAQLGHFESLGISLTHFMAGDDTDTITRALVGAINSNSGLKHLKLGGFEFLFINQDGDLKKIFHTISQHDGLRTIDLQVYPPIIYAESEEEYERESKPYYSALERLLILNRNLVFYNHLGRRISNVAVIDNLYFYNEMVNLWKESGKFRSLLIIAALTQRAIANFQYTGRLLSNHTDMLCELVAGLIAEEIGDSAGSPLFENLFSFPTDRFVSSLKRKREC
;
A
#
# COMPACT_ATOMS: atom_id res chain seq x y z
N MET A 1 -37.10 -14.78 -33.31
CA MET A 1 -35.88 -14.31 -32.62
C MET A 1 -34.94 -13.75 -33.69
N LYS A 2 -34.51 -12.49 -33.58
CA LYS A 2 -33.44 -11.97 -34.44
C LYS A 2 -32.12 -12.55 -33.92
N VAL A 3 -31.39 -13.28 -34.75
CA VAL A 3 -30.02 -13.71 -34.44
C VAL A 3 -29.21 -12.42 -34.30
N GLN A 4 -28.72 -12.16 -33.10
CA GLN A 4 -27.88 -11.00 -32.81
C GLN A 4 -26.58 -11.18 -33.61
N GLN A 5 -26.27 -10.27 -34.52
CA GLN A 5 -24.98 -10.28 -35.22
C GLN A 5 -23.89 -10.14 -34.17
N VAL A 6 -23.09 -11.20 -33.99
CA VAL A 6 -21.93 -11.19 -33.10
C VAL A 6 -20.93 -10.23 -33.73
N ASN A 7 -20.56 -9.18 -33.00
CA ASN A 7 -19.44 -8.35 -33.42
C ASN A 7 -18.17 -9.21 -33.29
N GLU A 8 -17.39 -9.34 -34.35
CA GLU A 8 -16.15 -10.15 -34.33
C GLU A 8 -15.13 -9.64 -33.29
N ASP A 9 -15.29 -8.40 -32.85
CA ASP A 9 -14.49 -7.79 -31.79
C ASP A 9 -14.93 -8.19 -30.37
N ASP A 10 -16.12 -8.78 -30.19
CA ASP A 10 -16.60 -9.17 -28.86
C ASP A 10 -15.90 -10.46 -28.37
N ILE A 11 -15.26 -10.36 -27.20
CA ILE A 11 -14.54 -11.49 -26.58
C ILE A 11 -15.47 -12.47 -25.85
N LEU A 12 -16.69 -12.03 -25.50
CA LEU A 12 -17.70 -12.82 -24.79
C LEU A 12 -18.93 -13.02 -25.66
N GLN A 13 -19.43 -14.26 -25.70
CA GLN A 13 -20.70 -14.63 -26.32
C GLN A 13 -21.67 -15.11 -25.25
N LEU A 14 -22.86 -14.52 -25.22
CA LEU A 14 -23.95 -14.97 -24.36
C LEU A 14 -24.37 -16.38 -24.77
N ILE A 15 -24.49 -17.30 -23.80
CA ILE A 15 -25.10 -18.60 -24.01
C ILE A 15 -26.62 -18.43 -23.80
N PRO A 16 -27.45 -18.64 -24.84
CA PRO A 16 -28.90 -18.54 -24.68
C PRO A 16 -29.41 -19.46 -23.56
N THR A 17 -30.37 -19.01 -22.76
CA THR A 17 -30.90 -19.80 -21.62
C THR A 17 -31.36 -21.20 -22.03
N ASN A 18 -31.93 -21.35 -23.23
CA ASN A 18 -32.38 -22.63 -23.77
C ASN A 18 -31.25 -23.54 -24.29
N GLU A 19 -30.02 -23.02 -24.35
CA GLU A 19 -28.81 -23.75 -24.75
C GLU A 19 -27.90 -24.07 -23.55
N LEU A 20 -28.28 -23.63 -22.34
CA LEU A 20 -27.51 -23.97 -21.14
C LEU A 20 -27.57 -25.47 -20.88
N SER A 21 -26.42 -26.07 -20.60
CA SER A 21 -26.30 -27.46 -20.17
C SER A 21 -26.98 -27.65 -18.80
N PRO A 22 -27.38 -28.90 -18.44
CA PRO A 22 -27.97 -29.16 -17.13
C PRO A 22 -27.10 -28.66 -15.97
N ARG A 23 -25.76 -28.80 -16.09
CA ARG A 23 -24.82 -28.32 -15.08
C ARG A 23 -24.76 -26.80 -15.00
N GLN A 24 -24.77 -26.10 -16.13
CA GLN A 24 -24.83 -24.64 -16.15
C GLN A 24 -26.14 -24.13 -15.53
N GLN A 25 -27.26 -24.83 -15.76
CA GLN A 25 -28.56 -24.48 -15.16
C GLN A 25 -28.55 -24.71 -13.64
N GLU A 26 -27.98 -25.81 -13.17
CA GLU A 26 -27.82 -26.12 -11.75
C GLU A 26 -27.01 -25.04 -11.03
N LEU A 27 -25.79 -24.74 -11.48
CA LEU A 27 -24.95 -23.69 -10.89
C LEU A 27 -25.60 -22.30 -10.96
N ARG A 28 -26.39 -22.04 -12.02
CA ARG A 28 -27.14 -20.80 -12.16
C ARG A 28 -28.27 -20.67 -11.16
N LEU A 29 -28.91 -21.78 -10.79
CA LEU A 29 -29.99 -21.78 -9.80
C LEU A 29 -29.44 -21.71 -8.37
N GLU A 30 -28.28 -22.32 -8.14
CA GLU A 30 -27.68 -22.48 -6.82
C GLU A 30 -26.84 -21.26 -6.41
N TYR A 31 -26.03 -20.73 -7.33
CA TYR A 31 -24.99 -19.73 -7.00
C TYR A 31 -25.16 -18.37 -7.67
N LEU A 32 -26.04 -18.30 -8.68
CA LEU A 32 -26.33 -17.08 -9.41
C LEU A 32 -27.79 -16.68 -9.16
N ASN A 33 -28.14 -15.41 -9.35
CA ASN A 33 -29.55 -15.08 -9.50
C ASN A 33 -30.08 -15.66 -10.82
N GLU A 34 -31.33 -16.13 -10.86
CA GLU A 34 -31.95 -16.64 -12.10
C GLU A 34 -31.83 -15.68 -13.30
N SER A 35 -31.69 -14.38 -13.04
CA SER A 35 -31.54 -13.35 -14.07
C SER A 35 -30.13 -13.18 -14.63
N GLU A 36 -29.12 -13.83 -14.04
CA GLU A 36 -27.72 -13.63 -14.40
C GLU A 36 -27.35 -14.36 -15.70
N PRO A 37 -26.81 -13.63 -16.70
CA PRO A 37 -26.38 -14.23 -17.95
C PRO A 37 -25.09 -15.05 -17.77
N ILE A 38 -25.03 -16.18 -18.46
CA ILE A 38 -23.82 -16.99 -18.60
C ILE A 38 -23.23 -16.74 -20.00
N TYR A 39 -21.96 -16.36 -20.03
CA TYR A 39 -21.18 -16.16 -21.24
C TYR A 39 -20.19 -17.28 -21.46
N ARG A 40 -19.62 -17.36 -22.66
CA ARG A 40 -18.39 -18.10 -22.96
C ARG A 40 -17.42 -17.19 -23.70
N PHE A 41 -16.14 -17.51 -23.63
CA PHE A 41 -15.13 -16.83 -24.44
C PHE A 41 -15.25 -17.26 -25.91
N VAL A 42 -15.30 -16.30 -26.83
CA VAL A 42 -15.19 -16.57 -28.28
C VAL A 42 -13.73 -16.77 -28.68
N ARG A 43 -12.82 -16.12 -27.94
CA ARG A 43 -11.37 -16.27 -28.02
C ARG A 43 -10.76 -16.05 -26.64
N GLU A 44 -9.61 -16.67 -26.39
CA GLU A 44 -8.92 -16.49 -25.11
C GLU A 44 -8.37 -15.06 -24.96
N PRO A 45 -8.66 -14.35 -23.86
CA PRO A 45 -7.98 -13.10 -23.54
C PRO A 45 -6.49 -13.35 -23.27
N ILE A 46 -5.67 -12.38 -23.65
CA ILE A 46 -4.23 -12.34 -23.32
C ILE A 46 -3.97 -11.34 -22.18
N SER A 47 -4.91 -10.44 -21.93
CA SER A 47 -4.87 -9.41 -20.90
C SER A 47 -6.21 -9.34 -20.18
N LEU A 48 -6.19 -9.01 -18.88
CA LEU A 48 -7.41 -8.64 -18.16
C LEU A 48 -8.12 -7.46 -18.83
N ASN A 49 -7.40 -6.58 -19.52
CA ASN A 49 -8.02 -5.44 -20.21
C ASN A 49 -8.73 -5.82 -21.52
N ASP A 50 -8.57 -7.06 -22.01
CA ASP A 50 -9.27 -7.51 -23.22
C ASP A 50 -10.75 -7.75 -22.97
N VAL A 51 -11.11 -8.03 -21.72
CA VAL A 51 -12.49 -8.19 -21.27
C VAL A 51 -12.91 -6.89 -20.63
N ASP A 52 -13.97 -6.30 -21.16
CA ASP A 52 -14.60 -5.18 -20.50
C ASP A 52 -15.46 -5.70 -19.34
N TRP A 53 -14.79 -5.94 -18.21
CA TRP A 53 -15.40 -6.42 -16.97
C TRP A 53 -16.45 -5.46 -16.40
N GLY A 54 -16.61 -4.27 -17.00
CA GLY A 54 -17.54 -3.28 -16.52
C GLY A 54 -17.96 -2.27 -17.58
N LYS A 55 -18.52 -2.73 -18.71
CA LYS A 55 -19.07 -1.90 -19.83
C LYS A 55 -19.98 -0.72 -19.40
N ASN A 56 -20.34 -0.59 -18.11
CA ASN A 56 -21.12 0.51 -17.52
C ASN A 56 -20.45 1.20 -16.30
N ARG A 57 -19.11 1.20 -16.18
CA ARG A 57 -18.34 1.79 -15.06
C ARG A 57 -18.21 3.33 -15.11
N THR A 58 -19.23 4.06 -15.55
CA THR A 58 -19.21 5.53 -15.52
C THR A 58 -20.31 6.07 -14.61
N GLY A 59 -19.91 6.51 -13.42
CA GLY A 59 -20.77 7.26 -12.48
C GLY A 59 -20.52 6.88 -11.03
N PRO A 60 -20.80 7.78 -10.07
CA PRO A 60 -20.56 7.57 -8.63
C PRO A 60 -21.44 6.47 -7.99
N ASN A 61 -22.23 5.73 -8.76
CA ASN A 61 -23.07 4.60 -8.34
C ASN A 61 -22.88 3.38 -9.25
N TRP A 62 -21.71 3.24 -9.90
CA TRP A 62 -21.45 2.18 -10.89
C TRP A 62 -21.68 0.77 -10.32
N TRP A 63 -21.48 0.57 -9.02
CA TRP A 63 -21.75 -0.70 -8.33
C TRP A 63 -23.23 -1.08 -8.28
N GLN A 64 -24.18 -0.13 -8.39
CA GLN A 64 -25.62 -0.41 -8.41
C GLN A 64 -26.12 -0.85 -9.80
N HIS A 65 -25.34 -0.62 -10.86
CA HIS A 65 -25.77 -0.84 -12.24
C HIS A 65 -24.99 -1.94 -12.97
N ASN A 66 -23.90 -2.43 -12.38
CA ASN A 66 -23.21 -3.60 -12.90
C ASN A 66 -23.99 -4.86 -12.49
N ARG A 67 -24.73 -5.41 -13.45
CA ARG A 67 -25.32 -6.74 -13.28
C ARG A 67 -24.18 -7.77 -13.25
N PRO A 68 -24.08 -8.60 -12.20
CA PRO A 68 -23.16 -9.72 -12.21
C PRO A 68 -23.45 -10.62 -13.43
N PHE A 69 -22.40 -11.25 -13.91
CA PHE A 69 -22.48 -12.24 -14.97
C PHE A 69 -21.44 -13.31 -14.71
N ALA A 70 -21.70 -14.49 -15.27
CA ALA A 70 -20.79 -15.61 -15.14
C ALA A 70 -20.21 -16.00 -16.51
N ILE A 71 -19.03 -16.62 -16.49
CA ILE A 71 -18.35 -17.12 -17.68
C ILE A 71 -18.13 -18.62 -17.51
N TRP A 72 -18.68 -19.40 -18.41
CA TRP A 72 -18.47 -20.83 -18.50
C TRP A 72 -17.17 -21.15 -19.24
N ARG A 73 -16.44 -22.15 -18.73
CA ARG A 73 -15.21 -22.69 -19.33
C ARG A 73 -15.44 -24.13 -19.78
N ASP A 74 -14.67 -24.57 -20.78
CA ASP A 74 -14.78 -25.91 -21.36
C ASP A 74 -14.41 -27.03 -20.38
N ASN A 75 -13.65 -26.74 -19.32
CA ASN A 75 -13.30 -27.68 -18.24
C ASN A 75 -14.37 -27.79 -17.14
N GLU A 76 -15.63 -27.43 -17.47
CA GLU A 76 -16.79 -27.46 -16.57
C GLU A 76 -16.67 -26.57 -15.32
N THR A 77 -15.89 -25.49 -15.41
CA THR A 77 -15.84 -24.46 -14.36
C THR A 77 -16.67 -23.23 -14.73
N LEU A 78 -17.14 -22.53 -13.70
CA LEU A 78 -17.91 -21.30 -13.81
C LEU A 78 -17.19 -20.17 -13.08
N ILE A 79 -16.81 -19.13 -13.80
CA ILE A 79 -16.22 -17.90 -13.25
C ILE A 79 -17.37 -16.93 -13.00
N ASN A 80 -17.75 -16.72 -11.75
CA ASN A 80 -18.74 -15.72 -11.37
C ASN A 80 -18.05 -14.40 -11.02
N LEU A 81 -18.50 -13.30 -11.62
CA LEU A 81 -18.05 -11.96 -11.27
C LEU A 81 -18.96 -11.35 -10.22
N TRP A 82 -18.41 -11.00 -9.08
CA TRP A 82 -19.14 -10.29 -8.03
C TRP A 82 -18.42 -9.01 -7.63
N TYR A 83 -19.23 -8.07 -7.13
CA TYR A 83 -18.77 -6.79 -6.60
C TYR A 83 -18.91 -6.72 -5.07
N HIS A 84 -19.81 -7.54 -4.49
CA HIS A 84 -19.98 -7.69 -3.06
C HIS A 84 -20.28 -9.15 -2.71
N HIS A 85 -19.69 -9.63 -1.60
CA HIS A 85 -19.87 -10.97 -1.07
C HIS A 85 -21.21 -11.10 -0.37
N TYR A 86 -22.13 -11.84 -0.97
CA TYR A 86 -23.34 -12.30 -0.29
C TYR A 86 -23.69 -13.73 -0.73
N GLY A 87 -22.68 -14.54 -1.05
CA GLY A 87 -22.92 -15.96 -1.28
C GLY A 87 -23.19 -16.64 0.05
N ASP A 88 -24.37 -17.23 0.19
CA ASP A 88 -24.65 -18.25 1.21
C ASP A 88 -23.62 -19.40 1.07
N GLU A 89 -23.46 -20.19 2.14
CA GLU A 89 -22.52 -21.31 2.20
C GLU A 89 -22.63 -22.21 0.96
N ALA A 90 -21.63 -22.14 0.07
CA ALA A 90 -21.61 -22.99 -1.10
C ALA A 90 -21.19 -24.40 -0.70
N GLU A 91 -22.07 -25.39 -0.91
CA GLU A 91 -21.71 -26.80 -0.74
C GLU A 91 -20.66 -27.24 -1.78
N GLU A 92 -20.58 -26.56 -2.92
CA GLU A 92 -19.69 -26.90 -4.02
C GLU A 92 -18.25 -26.38 -3.83
N ARG A 93 -17.31 -27.06 -4.51
CA ARG A 93 -15.91 -26.62 -4.57
C ARG A 93 -15.80 -25.25 -5.23
N SER A 94 -15.27 -24.29 -4.48
CA SER A 94 -15.10 -22.92 -4.96
C SER A 94 -13.87 -22.24 -4.38
N VAL A 95 -13.42 -21.19 -5.08
CA VAL A 95 -12.31 -20.34 -4.64
C VAL A 95 -12.65 -18.88 -4.94
N ASN A 96 -12.45 -18.02 -3.95
CA ASN A 96 -12.71 -16.59 -4.06
C ASN A 96 -11.41 -15.84 -4.34
N ILE A 97 -11.44 -14.94 -5.32
CA ILE A 97 -10.26 -14.23 -5.79
C ILE A 97 -10.59 -12.75 -5.89
N SER A 98 -9.63 -11.91 -5.55
CA SER A 98 -9.68 -10.48 -5.79
C SER A 98 -8.41 -9.96 -6.43
N LEU A 99 -8.58 -8.95 -7.28
CA LEU A 99 -7.52 -8.13 -7.81
C LEU A 99 -7.73 -6.70 -7.32
N SER A 100 -6.99 -6.34 -6.26
CA SER A 100 -7.22 -5.12 -5.46
C SER A 100 -7.21 -3.84 -6.29
N ASN A 101 -6.27 -3.71 -7.23
CA ASN A 101 -6.05 -2.45 -7.95
C ASN A 101 -7.12 -2.15 -9.01
N ILE A 102 -7.90 -3.15 -9.41
CA ILE A 102 -8.98 -2.99 -10.41
C ILE A 102 -10.36 -3.25 -9.81
N ALA A 103 -10.43 -3.45 -8.49
CA ALA A 103 -11.63 -3.78 -7.73
C ALA A 103 -12.44 -4.89 -8.43
N LEU A 104 -11.75 -5.98 -8.79
CA LEU A 104 -12.34 -7.10 -9.52
C LEU A 104 -12.33 -8.34 -8.64
N GLY A 105 -13.52 -8.83 -8.31
CA GLY A 105 -13.76 -10.05 -7.56
C GLY A 105 -14.27 -11.17 -8.46
N PHE A 106 -13.79 -12.38 -8.23
CA PHE A 106 -14.26 -13.59 -8.89
C PHE A 106 -14.49 -14.70 -7.88
N THR A 107 -15.50 -15.53 -8.14
CA THR A 107 -15.58 -16.88 -7.56
C THR A 107 -15.48 -17.87 -8.70
N VAL A 108 -14.60 -18.86 -8.58
CA VAL A 108 -14.51 -19.96 -9.52
C VAL A 108 -15.13 -21.18 -8.88
N TYR A 109 -16.21 -21.68 -9.48
CA TYR A 109 -16.88 -22.92 -9.09
C TYR A 109 -16.45 -24.07 -10.01
N GLY A 110 -16.37 -25.27 -9.46
CA GLY A 110 -16.08 -26.48 -10.24
C GLY A 110 -16.28 -27.76 -9.45
N LYS A 111 -16.26 -28.90 -10.14
CA LYS A 111 -16.43 -30.22 -9.50
C LYS A 111 -15.17 -30.73 -8.79
N THR A 112 -13.98 -30.35 -9.27
CA THR A 112 -12.70 -30.82 -8.74
C THR A 112 -11.72 -29.66 -8.60
N ASP A 113 -10.77 -29.80 -7.68
CA ASP A 113 -9.74 -28.78 -7.46
C ASP A 113 -8.85 -28.63 -8.71
N GLU A 114 -8.59 -29.69 -9.48
CA GLU A 114 -7.76 -29.61 -10.69
C GLU A 114 -8.41 -28.74 -11.77
N ALA A 115 -9.72 -28.86 -11.96
CA ALA A 115 -10.46 -28.04 -12.92
C ALA A 115 -10.45 -26.57 -12.48
N ILE A 116 -10.68 -26.32 -11.19
CA ILE A 116 -10.58 -24.97 -10.61
C ILE A 116 -9.17 -24.41 -10.78
N ALA A 117 -8.14 -25.19 -10.45
CA ALA A 117 -6.73 -24.80 -10.57
C ALA A 117 -6.33 -24.46 -12.01
N GLU A 118 -6.83 -25.19 -13.01
CA GLU A 118 -6.63 -24.83 -14.42
C GLU A 118 -7.24 -23.47 -14.77
N THR A 119 -8.46 -23.21 -14.30
CA THR A 119 -9.14 -21.92 -14.52
C THR A 119 -8.47 -20.78 -13.76
N LEU A 120 -8.00 -21.02 -12.53
CA LEU A 120 -7.15 -20.09 -11.77
C LEU A 120 -5.87 -19.77 -12.53
N THR A 121 -5.18 -20.79 -13.02
CA THR A 121 -3.94 -20.64 -13.80
C THR A 121 -4.17 -19.74 -15.00
N PHE A 122 -5.26 -19.96 -15.74
CA PHE A 122 -5.65 -19.10 -16.84
C PHE A 122 -5.85 -17.65 -16.38
N LEU A 123 -6.73 -17.40 -15.40
CA LEU A 123 -7.05 -16.05 -14.92
C LEU A 123 -5.83 -15.30 -14.38
N TRP A 124 -5.00 -15.99 -13.59
CA TRP A 124 -3.85 -15.39 -12.92
C TRP A 124 -2.68 -15.16 -13.88
N SER A 125 -2.61 -15.92 -14.97
CA SER A 125 -1.62 -15.71 -16.03
C SER A 125 -1.98 -14.55 -16.99
N LEU A 126 -3.21 -14.04 -16.94
CA LEU A 126 -3.59 -12.88 -17.76
C LEU A 126 -2.73 -11.66 -17.37
N LYS A 127 -2.23 -10.97 -18.40
CA LYS A 127 -1.46 -9.74 -18.21
C LYS A 127 -2.36 -8.64 -17.65
N HIS A 128 -1.77 -7.73 -16.89
CA HIS A 128 -2.49 -6.59 -16.33
C HIS A 128 -1.59 -5.35 -16.40
N GLN A 129 -2.20 -4.19 -16.63
CA GLN A 129 -1.49 -2.91 -16.62
C GLN A 129 -1.62 -2.31 -15.23
N GLY A 130 -0.52 -2.20 -14.52
CA GLY A 130 -0.49 -1.64 -13.18
C GLY A 130 0.76 -2.11 -12.48
N GLU A 131 1.59 -1.17 -12.06
CA GLU A 131 2.56 -1.46 -11.03
C GLU A 131 1.75 -1.79 -9.76
N GLU A 132 2.14 -2.85 -9.03
CA GLU A 132 1.59 -3.17 -7.70
C GLU A 132 0.21 -3.84 -7.62
N ALA A 133 -0.33 -4.49 -8.66
CA ALA A 133 -1.55 -5.26 -8.41
C ALA A 133 -1.30 -6.38 -7.38
N SER A 134 -2.28 -6.59 -6.51
CA SER A 134 -2.30 -7.71 -5.58
C SER A 134 -3.35 -8.71 -6.03
N LEU A 135 -2.93 -9.96 -6.19
CA LEU A 135 -3.80 -11.11 -6.35
C LEU A 135 -4.05 -11.70 -4.97
N GLN A 136 -5.29 -11.57 -4.55
CA GLN A 136 -5.80 -11.89 -3.24
C GLN A 136 -6.69 -13.12 -3.34
N VAL A 137 -6.41 -14.16 -2.57
CA VAL A 137 -7.25 -15.36 -2.53
C VAL A 137 -7.91 -15.43 -1.16
N ASN A 138 -9.22 -15.67 -1.14
CA ASN A 138 -10.06 -15.77 0.07
C ASN A 138 -10.03 -14.55 1.01
N CYS A 139 -9.62 -13.38 0.54
CA CYS A 139 -9.31 -12.22 1.39
C CYS A 139 -10.52 -11.52 2.05
N PHE A 140 -11.74 -11.91 1.73
CA PHE A 140 -12.93 -11.12 2.08
C PHE A 140 -13.93 -11.80 3.02
N SER A 141 -13.60 -12.97 3.58
CA SER A 141 -14.34 -13.54 4.70
C SER A 141 -14.06 -12.71 5.96
N MET A 142 -14.47 -11.43 5.98
CA MET A 142 -14.27 -10.55 7.15
C MET A 142 -15.37 -10.75 8.20
N LEU A 143 -16.47 -11.38 7.84
CA LEU A 143 -17.54 -11.68 8.78
C LEU A 143 -17.32 -13.07 9.36
N GLU A 144 -17.37 -13.15 10.69
CA GLU A 144 -17.43 -14.43 11.41
C GLU A 144 -18.62 -15.24 10.87
N GLY A 145 -18.34 -16.38 10.23
CA GLY A 145 -19.36 -17.30 9.71
C GLY A 145 -19.42 -17.42 8.19
N ASP A 146 -18.67 -16.62 7.42
CA ASP A 146 -18.61 -16.84 5.97
C ASP A 146 -17.95 -18.19 5.66
N ALA A 147 -18.62 -19.04 4.87
CA ALA A 147 -18.07 -20.30 4.41
C ALA A 147 -16.70 -20.10 3.74
N LEU A 148 -15.72 -20.83 4.26
CA LEU A 148 -14.38 -20.86 3.71
C LEU A 148 -14.42 -21.51 2.34
N SER A 149 -13.50 -21.09 1.46
CA SER A 149 -13.25 -21.87 0.25
C SER A 149 -12.80 -23.27 0.64
N ASN A 150 -13.40 -24.27 0.04
CA ASN A 150 -13.06 -25.69 0.16
C ASN A 150 -12.10 -26.14 -0.96
N PHE A 151 -11.27 -25.23 -1.47
CA PHE A 151 -10.30 -25.47 -2.53
C PHE A 151 -8.93 -25.87 -1.96
N ASP A 152 -8.38 -27.00 -2.42
CA ASP A 152 -7.02 -27.40 -2.11
C ASP A 152 -6.02 -26.76 -3.10
N PHE A 153 -5.25 -25.78 -2.63
CA PHE A 153 -4.18 -25.17 -3.45
C PHE A 153 -3.07 -26.15 -3.83
N GLY A 154 -2.97 -27.31 -3.19
CA GLY A 154 -2.09 -28.40 -3.59
C GLY A 154 -2.43 -28.96 -4.97
N ALA A 155 -3.65 -28.72 -5.44
CA ALA A 155 -4.09 -29.08 -6.80
C ALA A 155 -3.47 -28.21 -7.89
N ILE A 156 -2.89 -27.04 -7.56
CA ILE A 156 -2.15 -26.23 -8.53
C ILE A 156 -0.84 -26.94 -8.86
N ARG A 157 -0.71 -27.46 -10.07
CA ARG A 157 0.51 -28.16 -10.47
C ARG A 157 1.73 -27.23 -10.51
N ASP A 158 2.91 -27.81 -10.41
CA ASP A 158 4.19 -27.09 -10.48
C ASP A 158 4.30 -26.21 -11.74
N ASP A 159 3.93 -26.74 -12.92
CA ASP A 159 3.96 -26.02 -14.19
C ASP A 159 2.98 -24.84 -14.21
N GLN A 160 1.84 -25.00 -13.54
CA GLN A 160 0.82 -23.98 -13.41
C GLN A 160 1.28 -22.84 -12.49
N LEU A 161 1.82 -23.16 -11.32
CA LEU A 161 2.35 -22.18 -10.38
C LEU A 161 3.50 -21.38 -11.01
N ILE A 162 4.41 -22.05 -11.70
CA ILE A 162 5.50 -21.38 -12.43
C ILE A 162 4.92 -20.39 -13.45
N ARG A 163 3.94 -20.82 -14.25
CA ARG A 163 3.29 -19.98 -15.26
C ARG A 163 2.62 -18.76 -14.64
N ILE A 164 1.94 -18.92 -13.50
CA ILE A 164 1.32 -17.83 -12.74
C ILE A 164 2.38 -16.78 -12.36
N LEU A 165 3.48 -17.22 -11.74
CA LEU A 165 4.55 -16.34 -11.25
C LEU A 165 5.27 -15.62 -12.39
N GLU A 166 5.62 -16.34 -13.46
CA GLU A 166 6.35 -15.79 -14.61
C GLU A 166 5.49 -14.88 -15.49
N SER A 167 4.17 -15.04 -15.46
CA SER A 167 3.28 -14.18 -16.24
C SER A 167 3.18 -12.78 -15.66
N ASN A 168 3.32 -12.61 -14.34
CA ASN A 168 3.17 -11.32 -13.67
C ASN A 168 4.18 -11.17 -12.51
N PRO A 169 5.49 -11.08 -12.80
CA PRO A 169 6.55 -11.22 -11.79
C PRO A 169 6.60 -10.10 -10.74
N THR A 170 6.02 -8.94 -11.03
CA THR A 170 5.96 -7.79 -10.09
C THR A 170 4.69 -7.77 -9.24
N ARG A 171 3.75 -8.68 -9.50
CA ARG A 171 2.46 -8.75 -8.81
C ARG A 171 2.65 -9.30 -7.40
N GLN A 172 1.91 -8.75 -6.44
CA GLN A 172 1.79 -9.38 -5.13
C GLN A 172 0.88 -10.60 -5.23
N LEU A 173 1.32 -11.71 -4.65
CA LEU A 173 0.58 -12.96 -4.59
C LEU A 173 0.27 -13.28 -3.15
N GLU A 174 -1.00 -13.31 -2.80
CA GLU A 174 -1.49 -13.71 -1.49
C GLU A 174 -2.06 -15.13 -1.55
N LEU A 175 -1.49 -16.03 -0.75
CA LEU A 175 -1.83 -17.44 -0.71
C LEU A 175 -2.11 -17.89 0.73
N GLU A 176 -3.01 -18.84 0.87
CA GLU A 176 -3.41 -19.43 2.16
C GLU A 176 -2.59 -20.68 2.49
N ILE A 177 -2.16 -20.84 3.74
CA ILE A 177 -1.31 -21.95 4.17
C ILE A 177 -2.12 -23.18 4.54
N GLY A 178 -1.49 -24.34 4.32
CA GLY A 178 -1.98 -25.64 4.77
C GLY A 178 -2.36 -26.55 3.60
N SER A 179 -2.37 -25.96 2.40
CA SER A 179 -2.73 -26.62 1.15
C SER A 179 -1.54 -26.77 0.21
N TRP A 180 -0.39 -26.13 0.46
CA TRP A 180 0.72 -26.23 -0.50
C TRP A 180 1.60 -27.47 -0.28
N THR A 181 2.13 -28.01 -1.37
CA THR A 181 3.12 -29.08 -1.34
C THR A 181 4.53 -28.54 -1.04
N PRO A 182 5.46 -29.39 -0.54
CA PRO A 182 6.88 -29.05 -0.46
C PRO A 182 7.48 -28.52 -1.77
N GLU A 183 7.09 -29.10 -2.91
CA GLU A 183 7.53 -28.69 -4.24
C GLU A 183 7.06 -27.28 -4.59
N GLN A 184 5.81 -26.92 -4.28
CA GLN A 184 5.30 -25.56 -4.46
C GLN A 184 6.03 -24.55 -3.57
N ALA A 185 6.27 -24.87 -2.29
CA ALA A 185 7.05 -24.02 -1.39
C ALA A 185 8.46 -23.77 -1.94
N LYS A 186 9.10 -24.82 -2.48
CA LYS A 186 10.38 -24.69 -3.18
C LYS A 186 10.27 -23.79 -4.41
N ILE A 187 9.26 -23.97 -5.27
CA ILE A 187 9.05 -23.14 -6.47
C ILE A 187 8.96 -21.67 -6.10
N LEU A 188 8.21 -21.33 -5.04
CA LEU A 188 8.07 -19.98 -4.52
C LEU A 188 9.43 -19.44 -4.03
N ALA A 189 10.14 -20.20 -3.20
CA ALA A 189 11.43 -19.79 -2.64
C ALA A 189 12.55 -19.66 -3.69
N THR A 190 12.51 -20.37 -4.82
CA THR A 190 13.63 -20.41 -5.78
C THR A 190 13.43 -19.58 -7.06
N ARG A 191 12.37 -18.78 -7.18
CA ARG A 191 12.20 -17.91 -8.38
C ARG A 191 13.38 -16.93 -8.52
N SER A 192 13.86 -16.73 -9.74
CA SER A 192 15.03 -15.89 -10.03
C SER A 192 14.78 -14.39 -9.90
N PHE A 193 13.52 -13.97 -9.84
CA PHE A 193 13.09 -12.59 -9.66
C PHE A 193 12.53 -12.38 -8.24
N PRO A 194 12.57 -11.14 -7.71
CA PRO A 194 11.94 -10.81 -6.44
C PRO A 194 10.43 -11.03 -6.49
N LEU A 195 9.89 -11.70 -5.48
CA LEU A 195 8.48 -11.92 -5.27
C LEU A 195 7.94 -10.98 -4.17
N LYS A 196 6.65 -10.69 -4.27
CA LYS A 196 5.86 -10.09 -3.19
C LYS A 196 4.87 -11.16 -2.73
N LEU A 197 5.27 -11.98 -1.77
CA LEU A 197 4.48 -13.11 -1.29
C LEU A 197 3.79 -12.72 0.01
N LYS A 198 2.47 -12.83 0.07
CA LYS A 198 1.71 -12.77 1.31
C LYS A 198 1.16 -14.13 1.63
N ILE A 199 1.36 -14.53 2.87
CA ILE A 199 0.99 -15.82 3.36
C ILE A 199 0.00 -15.63 4.52
N VAL A 200 -1.19 -16.23 4.39
CA VAL A 200 -2.28 -16.10 5.37
C VAL A 200 -2.66 -17.44 5.99
N SER A 201 -3.01 -17.44 7.27
CA SER A 201 -3.62 -18.61 7.92
C SER A 201 -5.01 -18.87 7.35
N ALA A 202 -5.35 -20.13 7.17
CA ALA A 202 -6.70 -20.57 6.85
C ALA A 202 -7.63 -20.23 8.02
N ARG A 203 -8.59 -19.31 7.82
CA ARG A 203 -9.53 -18.92 8.88
C ARG A 203 -10.37 -20.14 9.29
N GLY A 204 -10.54 -20.42 10.59
CA GLY A 204 -11.75 -21.08 11.12
C GLY A 204 -12.02 -22.55 10.76
N GLY A 205 -11.05 -23.33 10.26
CA GLY A 205 -11.30 -24.69 9.78
C GLY A 205 -10.46 -25.78 10.44
N SER A 206 -11.08 -26.76 11.10
CA SER A 206 -10.42 -28.05 11.44
C SER A 206 -10.22 -28.94 10.20
N TRP A 207 -9.98 -28.34 9.04
CA TRP A 207 -9.89 -29.05 7.77
C TRP A 207 -8.47 -29.56 7.60
N GLY A 208 -8.34 -30.87 7.73
CA GLY A 208 -7.19 -31.63 7.29
C GLY A 208 -6.17 -31.85 8.39
N THR A 209 -6.03 -33.10 8.80
CA THR A 209 -4.78 -33.68 9.29
C THR A 209 -3.67 -33.67 8.22
N SER A 210 -3.76 -32.82 7.17
CA SER A 210 -2.66 -32.62 6.24
C SER A 210 -1.49 -32.12 7.07
N VAL A 211 -0.33 -32.72 6.84
CA VAL A 211 0.90 -32.41 7.56
C VAL A 211 1.10 -30.92 7.40
N LYS A 212 0.90 -30.15 8.49
CA LYS A 212 1.18 -28.72 8.52
C LYS A 212 2.60 -28.55 8.01
N VAL A 213 2.75 -28.01 6.79
CA VAL A 213 4.04 -27.56 6.32
C VAL A 213 4.36 -26.36 7.22
N ASP A 214 5.22 -26.58 8.20
CA ASP A 214 5.66 -25.59 9.19
C ASP A 214 6.56 -24.50 8.59
N GLY A 215 6.59 -24.40 7.26
CA GLY A 215 7.42 -23.51 6.48
C GLY A 215 8.87 -23.96 6.29
N THR A 216 9.30 -25.12 6.80
CA THR A 216 10.71 -25.55 6.75
C THR A 216 11.28 -25.49 5.34
N VAL A 217 10.60 -26.08 4.34
CA VAL A 217 11.09 -26.12 2.95
C VAL A 217 11.23 -24.72 2.35
N LEU A 218 10.30 -23.81 2.66
CA LEU A 218 10.39 -22.43 2.20
C LEU A 218 11.65 -21.77 2.79
N VAL A 219 11.85 -21.85 4.10
CA VAL A 219 12.98 -21.22 4.79
C VAL A 219 14.32 -21.81 4.34
N ASP A 220 14.43 -23.13 4.24
CA ASP A 220 15.64 -23.83 3.80
C ASP A 220 16.03 -23.43 2.37
N GLU A 221 15.06 -23.25 1.47
CA GLU A 221 15.34 -22.83 0.10
C GLU A 221 15.62 -21.32 0.00
N LEU A 222 15.03 -20.48 0.87
CA LEU A 222 15.38 -19.07 0.99
C LEU A 222 16.82 -18.88 1.48
N GLU A 223 17.28 -19.69 2.44
CA GLU A 223 18.65 -19.66 2.97
C GLU A 223 19.69 -19.97 1.88
N LYS A 224 19.35 -20.80 0.89
CA LYS A 224 20.23 -21.16 -0.23
C LYS A 224 20.31 -20.09 -1.31
N ARG A 225 19.50 -19.03 -1.25
CA ARG A 225 19.47 -17.98 -2.28
C ARG A 225 20.73 -17.11 -2.20
N ASN A 226 21.18 -16.70 -3.38
CA ASN A 226 22.21 -15.65 -3.53
C ASN A 226 21.63 -14.33 -4.06
N SER A 227 20.30 -14.25 -4.22
CA SER A 227 19.59 -13.08 -4.72
C SER A 227 18.44 -12.72 -3.80
N LEU A 228 18.08 -11.44 -3.79
CA LEU A 228 16.94 -10.93 -3.03
C LEU A 228 15.68 -11.71 -3.38
N PHE A 229 14.95 -12.13 -2.35
CA PHE A 229 13.62 -12.72 -2.46
C PHE A 229 12.56 -11.64 -2.68
N GLY A 230 12.72 -10.44 -2.13
CA GLY A 230 11.72 -9.37 -2.21
C GLY A 230 10.96 -9.22 -0.89
N SER A 231 9.62 -9.23 -0.94
CA SER A 231 8.74 -8.99 0.21
C SER A 231 8.03 -10.27 0.65
N LEU A 232 8.00 -10.51 1.96
CA LEU A 232 7.27 -11.61 2.59
C LEU A 232 6.31 -11.07 3.66
N VAL A 233 5.03 -11.36 3.54
CA VAL A 233 4.02 -11.04 4.56
C VAL A 233 3.52 -12.34 5.19
N ILE A 234 3.48 -12.39 6.51
CA ILE A 234 2.99 -13.53 7.29
C ILE A 234 1.87 -13.04 8.19
N SER A 235 0.65 -13.52 7.94
CA SER A 235 -0.55 -13.09 8.64
C SER A 235 -1.27 -14.27 9.28
N GLY A 236 -1.27 -14.33 10.62
CA GLY A 236 -2.11 -15.24 11.39
C GLY A 236 -3.51 -14.67 11.62
N ALA A 237 -4.52 -15.53 11.73
CA ALA A 237 -5.77 -15.11 12.35
C ALA A 237 -5.57 -15.01 13.88
N PRO A 238 -6.23 -14.07 14.57
CA PRO A 238 -6.15 -13.98 16.03
C PRO A 238 -6.53 -15.31 16.70
N GLY A 239 -5.69 -15.78 17.63
CA GLY A 239 -5.94 -17.02 18.38
C GLY A 239 -5.64 -18.33 17.63
N GLU A 240 -5.21 -18.28 16.37
CA GLU A 240 -4.74 -19.45 15.64
C GLU A 240 -3.24 -19.66 15.84
N ALA A 241 -2.81 -20.93 15.76
CA ALA A 241 -1.39 -21.27 15.88
C ALA A 241 -0.59 -20.62 14.73
N THR A 242 0.66 -20.23 14.98
CA THR A 242 1.48 -19.65 13.92
C THR A 242 1.67 -20.59 12.75
N ILE A 243 1.73 -19.94 11.59
CA ILE A 243 2.13 -20.51 10.32
C ILE A 243 3.48 -21.23 10.43
N PHE A 244 4.48 -20.54 10.97
CA PHE A 244 5.84 -21.04 11.11
C PHE A 244 6.01 -21.61 12.52
N SER A 245 6.76 -22.71 12.61
CA SER A 245 7.33 -23.10 13.89
C SER A 245 8.24 -22.00 14.40
N ARG A 246 8.41 -21.90 15.73
CA ARG A 246 9.35 -20.93 16.34
C ARG A 246 10.77 -21.07 15.77
N VAL A 247 11.20 -22.30 15.49
CA VAL A 247 12.54 -22.58 14.92
C VAL A 247 12.67 -21.96 13.52
N ASN A 248 11.69 -22.21 12.65
CA ASN A 248 11.70 -21.69 11.28
C ASN A 248 11.56 -20.17 11.24
N LEU A 249 10.78 -19.59 12.17
CA LEU A 249 10.69 -18.15 12.32
C LEU A 249 12.03 -17.52 12.71
N ILE A 250 12.73 -18.10 13.68
CA ILE A 250 14.06 -17.63 14.09
C ILE A 250 15.06 -17.75 12.92
N GLN A 251 15.06 -18.87 12.20
CA GLN A 251 15.91 -19.06 11.02
C GLN A 251 15.59 -18.01 9.94
N LEU A 252 14.31 -17.77 9.66
CA LEU A 252 13.85 -16.74 8.73
C LEU A 252 14.33 -15.33 9.12
N MET A 253 14.33 -14.98 10.40
CA MET A 253 14.81 -13.66 10.87
C MET A 253 16.30 -13.48 10.68
N ASN A 254 17.08 -14.57 10.71
CA ASN A 254 18.52 -14.55 10.55
C ASN A 254 18.99 -14.55 9.08
N LEU A 255 18.07 -14.52 8.10
CA LEU A 255 18.43 -14.49 6.68
C LEU A 255 18.93 -13.10 6.25
N GLU A 256 20.24 -12.90 6.33
CA GLU A 256 20.89 -11.64 5.97
C GLU A 256 20.92 -11.42 4.44
N GLY A 257 20.46 -10.25 3.99
CA GLY A 257 20.53 -9.84 2.59
C GLY A 257 19.60 -10.62 1.63
N ILE A 258 18.68 -11.44 2.17
CA ILE A 258 17.72 -12.20 1.37
C ILE A 258 16.37 -11.48 1.27
N LEU A 259 15.85 -10.99 2.39
CA LEU A 259 14.54 -10.33 2.45
C LEU A 259 14.70 -8.81 2.38
N ASP A 260 13.97 -8.17 1.47
CA ASP A 260 13.91 -6.72 1.40
C ASP A 260 12.92 -6.18 2.43
N LYS A 261 11.69 -6.73 2.44
CA LYS A 261 10.65 -6.38 3.40
C LYS A 261 10.08 -7.63 4.04
N ILE A 262 9.83 -7.57 5.33
CA ILE A 262 9.02 -8.56 6.03
C ILE A 262 7.89 -7.90 6.79
N GLU A 263 6.71 -8.50 6.72
CA GLU A 263 5.53 -8.04 7.44
C GLU A 263 4.92 -9.14 8.29
N PHE A 264 4.55 -8.83 9.52
CA PHE A 264 3.94 -9.76 10.45
C PHE A 264 2.63 -9.21 11.02
N PHE A 265 1.61 -10.08 11.06
CA PHE A 265 0.34 -9.83 11.71
C PHE A 265 -0.02 -11.03 12.60
N ASN A 266 -0.32 -10.78 13.87
CA ASN A 266 -0.76 -11.77 14.85
C ASN A 266 0.16 -12.99 14.94
N ILE A 267 1.33 -12.79 15.55
CA ILE A 267 2.26 -13.89 15.81
C ILE A 267 1.93 -14.57 17.14
N ASP A 268 2.40 -15.81 17.29
CA ASP A 268 2.28 -16.57 18.53
C ASP A 268 2.90 -15.77 19.70
N PRO A 269 2.24 -15.69 20.86
CA PRO A 269 2.75 -15.01 22.05
C PRO A 269 4.21 -15.31 22.39
N ASP A 270 4.64 -16.57 22.28
CA ASP A 270 6.02 -16.99 22.61
C ASP A 270 7.06 -16.49 21.58
N CYS A 271 6.57 -15.95 20.46
CA CYS A 271 7.37 -15.41 19.36
C CYS A 271 7.25 -13.88 19.22
N ALA A 272 6.57 -13.18 20.12
CA ALA A 272 6.29 -11.74 19.99
C ALA A 272 7.54 -10.86 19.83
N LEU A 273 8.68 -11.28 20.38
CA LEU A 273 9.94 -10.54 20.26
C LEU A 273 10.80 -10.96 19.06
N VAL A 274 10.51 -12.11 18.45
CA VAL A 274 11.36 -12.70 17.39
C VAL A 274 11.44 -11.80 16.15
N PRO A 275 10.35 -11.20 15.63
CA PRO A 275 10.39 -10.36 14.44
C PRO A 275 11.38 -9.19 14.49
N PHE A 276 11.65 -8.65 15.69
CA PHE A 276 12.58 -7.53 15.84
C PHE A 276 14.03 -7.88 15.47
N ALA A 277 14.42 -9.15 15.61
CA ALA A 277 15.75 -9.63 15.25
C ALA A 277 15.95 -9.82 13.73
N THR A 278 14.98 -9.41 12.91
CA THR A 278 15.06 -9.57 11.45
C THR A 278 16.25 -8.82 10.85
N LYS A 279 16.94 -9.50 9.93
CA LYS A 279 18.00 -8.93 9.08
C LYS A 279 17.46 -8.31 7.78
N ALA A 280 16.15 -8.22 7.63
CA ALA A 280 15.52 -7.59 6.46
C ALA A 280 15.71 -6.07 6.46
N ASN A 281 15.71 -5.45 5.28
CA ASN A 281 15.85 -3.99 5.15
C ASN A 281 14.68 -3.22 5.79
N SER A 282 13.48 -3.83 5.83
CA SER A 282 12.29 -3.26 6.45
C SER A 282 11.46 -4.30 7.20
N LEU A 283 11.00 -3.92 8.39
CA LEU A 283 10.03 -4.66 9.21
C LEU A 283 8.76 -3.84 9.37
N GLN A 284 7.63 -4.41 8.96
CA GLN A 284 6.30 -3.94 9.37
C GLN A 284 5.71 -4.96 10.33
N TYR A 285 5.43 -4.57 11.56
CA TYR A 285 5.02 -5.52 12.58
C TYR A 285 3.78 -5.06 13.31
N THR A 286 2.76 -5.90 13.33
CA THR A 286 1.55 -5.68 14.11
C THR A 286 1.43 -6.72 15.23
N VAL A 287 1.31 -6.25 16.47
CA VAL A 287 1.32 -7.09 17.68
C VAL A 287 0.40 -6.55 18.76
N GLU A 288 -0.17 -7.45 19.57
CA GLU A 288 -0.88 -7.05 20.79
C GLU A 288 0.08 -6.53 21.85
N GLY A 289 -0.20 -5.35 22.39
CA GLY A 289 0.64 -4.68 23.38
C GLY A 289 0.84 -5.52 24.63
N CYS A 290 -0.17 -6.29 25.05
CA CYS A 290 -0.10 -7.17 26.21
C CYS A 290 0.90 -8.34 26.07
N LEU A 291 1.37 -8.65 24.85
CA LEU A 291 2.33 -9.71 24.58
C LEU A 291 3.78 -9.26 24.76
N ILE A 292 4.02 -7.95 24.88
CA ILE A 292 5.36 -7.38 25.03
C ILE A 292 5.40 -6.61 26.34
N ARG A 293 6.31 -6.99 27.24
CA ARG A 293 6.52 -6.21 28.46
C ARG A 293 7.49 -5.07 28.18
N PRO A 294 7.33 -3.90 28.83
CA PRO A 294 8.27 -2.79 28.72
C PRO A 294 9.74 -3.21 28.92
N GLU A 295 10.00 -4.09 29.89
CA GLU A 295 11.35 -4.54 30.24
C GLU A 295 12.00 -5.39 29.15
N ASP A 296 11.20 -6.16 28.42
CA ASP A 296 11.69 -7.06 27.37
C ASP A 296 12.33 -6.24 26.24
N ILE A 297 11.72 -5.10 25.89
CA ILE A 297 12.16 -4.20 24.82
C ILE A 297 13.58 -3.68 25.03
N HIS A 298 14.01 -3.45 26.28
CA HIS A 298 15.34 -2.88 26.56
C HIS A 298 16.49 -3.75 26.02
N SER A 299 16.25 -5.05 25.88
CA SER A 299 17.24 -6.03 25.42
C SER A 299 17.12 -6.38 23.94
N VAL A 300 16.02 -5.99 23.29
CA VAL A 300 15.74 -6.37 21.90
C VAL A 300 16.71 -5.66 20.96
N ASP A 301 17.50 -6.42 20.21
CA ASP A 301 18.26 -5.87 19.10
C ASP A 301 17.35 -5.74 17.88
N ILE A 302 17.25 -4.52 17.36
CA ILE A 302 16.46 -4.21 16.16
C ILE A 302 17.48 -3.78 15.12
N GLU A 303 17.77 -4.62 14.15
CA GLU A 303 18.83 -4.33 13.18
C GLU A 303 18.32 -3.64 11.92
N THR A 304 17.01 -3.75 11.66
CA THR A 304 16.39 -3.11 10.52
C THR A 304 16.40 -1.59 10.65
N LYS A 305 16.75 -0.91 9.56
CA LYS A 305 16.74 0.56 9.53
C LYS A 305 15.35 1.15 9.30
N ASN A 306 14.40 0.32 8.86
CA ASN A 306 13.05 0.76 8.48
C ASN A 306 12.01 -0.05 9.25
N LEU A 307 11.61 0.47 10.40
CA LEU A 307 10.62 -0.15 11.29
C LEU A 307 9.27 0.56 11.18
N ASP A 308 8.18 -0.19 11.06
CA ASP A 308 6.80 0.29 11.22
C ASP A 308 6.05 -0.65 12.18
N LEU A 309 5.88 -0.22 13.43
CA LEU A 309 5.30 -1.01 14.51
C LEU A 309 3.84 -0.57 14.78
N SER A 310 2.89 -1.49 14.68
CA SER A 310 1.49 -1.26 15.05
C SER A 310 1.14 -2.05 16.30
N LEU A 311 0.72 -1.35 17.36
CA LEU A 311 0.38 -1.93 18.65
C LEU A 311 -1.14 -1.96 18.86
N PHE A 312 -1.68 -3.16 19.07
CA PHE A 312 -3.05 -3.35 19.57
C PHE A 312 -3.05 -3.30 21.09
N VAL A 313 -3.36 -2.12 21.64
CA VAL A 313 -3.36 -1.85 23.08
C VAL A 313 -4.80 -1.93 23.61
N LYS A 314 -5.03 -2.76 24.63
CA LYS A 314 -6.30 -2.86 25.36
C LYS A 314 -6.26 -1.97 26.61
N GLU A 315 -7.42 -1.64 27.18
CA GLU A 315 -7.56 -0.71 28.34
C GLU A 315 -6.68 -1.06 29.56
N LYS A 316 -6.29 -2.33 29.71
CA LYS A 316 -5.56 -2.84 30.88
C LYS A 316 -4.05 -2.91 30.67
N ASP A 317 -3.56 -2.57 29.48
CA ASP A 317 -2.15 -2.74 29.13
C ASP A 317 -1.33 -1.55 29.65
N ASP A 318 -0.07 -1.79 30.05
CA ASP A 318 0.88 -0.72 30.38
C ASP A 318 1.39 -0.04 29.11
N ARG A 319 0.50 0.71 28.46
CA ARG A 319 0.77 1.43 27.22
C ARG A 319 1.91 2.41 27.40
N ASP A 320 1.86 3.22 28.46
CA ASP A 320 2.79 4.32 28.66
C ASP A 320 4.20 3.76 28.88
N GLY A 321 4.34 2.73 29.73
CA GLY A 321 5.60 2.02 29.93
C GLY A 321 6.14 1.39 28.65
N LEU A 322 5.26 0.78 27.83
CA LEU A 322 5.63 0.16 26.56
C LEU A 322 6.16 1.20 25.55
N LEU A 323 5.45 2.32 25.38
CA LEU A 323 5.85 3.41 24.50
C LEU A 323 7.17 4.06 24.93
N ILE A 324 7.31 4.34 26.23
CA ILE A 324 8.53 4.91 26.81
C ILE A 324 9.72 3.97 26.56
N SER A 325 9.54 2.67 26.83
CA SER A 325 10.60 1.67 26.66
C SER A 325 10.99 1.51 25.19
N PHE A 326 10.01 1.49 24.28
CA PHE A 326 10.23 1.47 22.84
C PHE A 326 11.04 2.68 22.36
N PHE A 327 10.60 3.90 22.66
CA PHE A 327 11.32 5.09 22.20
C PHE A 327 12.71 5.22 22.81
N ASN A 328 12.87 4.87 24.09
CA ASN A 328 14.19 4.83 24.72
C ASN A 328 15.11 3.82 24.04
N ARG A 329 14.60 2.64 23.69
CA ARG A 329 15.37 1.65 22.94
C ARG A 329 15.73 2.15 21.54
N ALA A 330 14.78 2.78 20.85
CA ALA A 330 15.02 3.35 19.53
C ALA A 330 16.08 4.46 19.57
N ALA A 331 16.09 5.26 20.64
CA ALA A 331 17.11 6.26 20.89
C ALA A 331 18.50 5.64 21.12
N GLN A 332 18.58 4.57 21.92
CA GLN A 332 19.83 3.85 22.17
C GLN A 332 20.42 3.23 20.90
N LEU A 333 19.57 2.71 20.01
CA LEU A 333 19.98 2.06 18.77
C LEU A 333 20.46 3.06 17.71
N GLY A 334 19.81 4.22 17.57
CA GLY A 334 20.32 5.40 16.86
C GLY A 334 20.57 5.25 15.34
N HIS A 335 20.12 4.16 14.70
CA HIS A 335 20.42 3.86 13.29
C HIS A 335 19.21 3.86 12.34
N PHE A 336 18.01 4.24 12.81
CA PHE A 336 16.81 4.23 11.99
C PHE A 336 16.85 5.28 10.87
N GLU A 337 16.49 4.87 9.66
CA GLU A 337 16.21 5.75 8.52
C GLU A 337 14.70 5.99 8.37
N SER A 338 13.88 5.02 8.79
CA SER A 338 12.43 5.14 8.91
C SER A 338 11.96 4.53 10.23
N LEU A 339 11.21 5.32 11.01
CA LEU A 339 10.63 4.89 12.28
C LEU A 339 9.13 5.19 12.29
N GLY A 340 8.33 4.15 12.28
CA GLY A 340 6.88 4.21 12.39
C GLY A 340 6.39 3.52 13.65
N ILE A 341 5.46 4.18 14.34
CA ILE A 341 4.68 3.57 15.40
C ILE A 341 3.21 3.99 15.30
N SER A 342 2.30 3.04 15.46
CA SER A 342 0.86 3.23 15.38
C SER A 342 0.13 2.54 16.53
N LEU A 343 -0.90 3.17 17.09
CA LEU A 343 -1.82 2.61 18.07
C LEU A 343 -3.19 2.43 17.43
N THR A 344 -3.79 1.24 17.53
CA THR A 344 -5.08 0.94 16.89
C THR A 344 -6.29 1.31 17.74
N HIS A 345 -6.11 1.50 19.05
CA HIS A 345 -7.15 1.94 19.96
C HIS A 345 -6.72 3.24 20.64
N PHE A 346 -7.51 4.29 20.40
CA PHE A 346 -7.30 5.59 21.02
C PHE A 346 -7.71 5.53 22.49
N MET A 347 -6.75 5.80 23.37
CA MET A 347 -6.99 6.09 24.77
C MET A 347 -6.07 7.25 25.17
N ALA A 348 -6.49 8.10 26.10
CA ALA A 348 -5.63 9.16 26.60
C ALA A 348 -4.44 8.58 27.39
N GLY A 349 -3.26 9.16 27.18
CA GLY A 349 -2.05 9.04 28.02
C GLY A 349 -2.30 9.51 29.44
N ASP A 350 -1.77 8.81 30.45
CA ASP A 350 -1.64 9.40 31.80
C ASP A 350 -0.31 10.16 31.91
N ASP A 351 0.76 9.69 31.24
CA ASP A 351 2.10 10.31 31.26
C ASP A 351 2.57 10.83 29.89
N THR A 352 1.90 11.86 29.37
CA THR A 352 2.24 12.44 28.05
C THR A 352 3.62 13.09 28.02
N ASP A 353 4.10 13.67 29.14
CA ASP A 353 5.39 14.35 29.20
C ASP A 353 6.55 13.35 29.09
N THR A 354 6.49 12.21 29.78
CA THR A 354 7.55 11.19 29.69
C THR A 354 7.55 10.51 28.33
N ILE A 355 6.37 10.20 27.75
CA ILE A 355 6.27 9.70 26.37
C ILE A 355 6.88 10.70 25.39
N THR A 356 6.53 11.98 25.52
CA THR A 356 7.07 13.06 24.67
C THR A 356 8.58 13.15 24.78
N ARG A 357 9.13 13.07 25.99
CA ARG A 357 10.58 13.13 26.22
C ARG A 357 11.29 11.94 25.58
N ALA A 358 10.73 10.74 25.70
CA ALA A 358 11.26 9.53 25.10
C ALA A 358 11.24 9.62 23.56
N LEU A 359 10.11 10.05 22.97
CA LEU A 359 9.98 10.27 21.52
C LEU A 359 10.99 11.31 21.00
N VAL A 360 11.13 12.46 21.68
CA VAL A 360 12.14 13.48 21.34
C VAL A 360 13.55 12.90 21.39
N GLY A 361 13.85 12.07 22.40
CA GLY A 361 15.12 11.35 22.50
C GLY A 361 15.35 10.41 21.32
N ALA A 362 14.33 9.66 20.90
CA ALA A 362 14.38 8.78 19.74
C ALA A 362 14.67 9.56 18.46
N ILE A 363 13.95 10.67 18.20
CA ILE A 363 14.17 11.50 17.01
C ILE A 363 15.60 12.05 16.98
N ASN A 364 16.06 12.65 18.08
CA ASN A 364 17.39 13.27 18.14
C ASN A 364 18.54 12.28 17.99
N SER A 365 18.39 11.06 18.52
CA SER A 365 19.46 10.06 18.50
C SER A 365 19.59 9.37 17.13
N ASN A 366 18.54 9.45 16.29
CA ASN A 366 18.51 8.85 14.96
C ASN A 366 18.79 9.90 13.88
N SER A 367 20.03 10.43 13.83
CA SER A 367 20.41 11.48 12.87
C SER A 367 20.17 11.15 11.38
N GLY A 368 20.10 9.85 11.03
CA GLY A 368 19.77 9.36 9.70
C GLY A 368 18.27 9.27 9.38
N LEU A 369 17.40 9.62 10.33
CA LEU A 369 15.95 9.47 10.22
C LEU A 369 15.40 10.39 9.13
N LYS A 370 14.82 9.79 8.09
CA LYS A 370 14.18 10.44 6.95
C LYS A 370 12.67 10.40 7.04
N HIS A 371 12.12 9.32 7.60
CA HIS A 371 10.68 9.11 7.73
C HIS A 371 10.27 8.85 9.18
N LEU A 372 9.26 9.57 9.64
CA LEU A 372 8.63 9.38 10.94
C LEU A 372 7.12 9.15 10.75
N LYS A 373 6.56 8.08 11.30
CA LYS A 373 5.12 7.82 11.29
C LYS A 373 4.60 7.69 12.72
N LEU A 374 3.56 8.44 13.05
CA LEU A 374 2.93 8.47 14.38
C LEU A 374 1.41 8.33 14.21
N GLY A 375 0.90 7.10 14.31
CA GLY A 375 -0.54 6.82 14.25
C GLY A 375 -1.16 6.58 15.62
N GLY A 376 -2.34 7.14 15.90
CA GLY A 376 -2.96 7.01 17.23
C GLY A 376 -2.27 7.83 18.33
N PHE A 377 -1.44 8.80 17.96
CA PHE A 377 -0.71 9.69 18.89
C PHE A 377 -1.36 11.07 19.01
N GLU A 378 -2.63 11.22 18.63
CA GLU A 378 -3.36 12.48 18.63
C GLU A 378 -3.28 13.19 19.99
N PHE A 379 -3.29 12.41 21.08
CA PHE A 379 -3.18 12.88 22.45
C PHE A 379 -1.90 13.70 22.75
N LEU A 380 -0.79 13.43 22.06
CA LEU A 380 0.45 14.22 22.18
C LEU A 380 0.33 15.61 21.54
N PHE A 381 -0.63 15.77 20.62
CA PHE A 381 -0.83 17.01 19.86
C PHE A 381 -1.96 17.88 20.43
N ILE A 382 -2.84 17.35 21.29
CA ILE A 382 -3.96 18.10 21.90
C ILE A 382 -3.45 19.26 22.78
N ASN A 383 -2.42 19.03 23.60
CA ASN A 383 -1.87 20.07 24.46
C ASN A 383 -0.91 20.99 23.69
N GLN A 384 -1.46 22.10 23.20
CA GLN A 384 -0.73 23.07 22.39
C GLN A 384 0.42 23.74 23.14
N ASP A 385 0.39 23.76 24.48
CA ASP A 385 1.31 24.62 25.25
C ASP A 385 2.60 23.94 25.69
N GLY A 386 2.69 22.61 25.65
CA GLY A 386 3.88 21.87 26.07
C GLY A 386 4.38 20.89 25.01
N ASP A 387 3.74 19.74 24.92
CA ASP A 387 4.27 18.56 24.24
C ASP A 387 4.34 18.76 22.72
N LEU A 388 3.29 19.33 22.12
CA LEU A 388 3.26 19.72 20.71
C LEU A 388 4.47 20.59 20.34
N LYS A 389 4.73 21.64 21.13
CA LYS A 389 5.84 22.58 20.87
C LYS A 389 7.19 21.89 20.95
N LYS A 390 7.39 20.98 21.93
CA LYS A 390 8.64 20.22 22.07
C LYS A 390 8.87 19.32 20.85
N ILE A 391 7.86 18.52 20.48
CA ILE A 391 7.94 17.59 19.33
C ILE A 391 8.21 18.38 18.04
N PHE A 392 7.44 19.44 17.76
CA PHE A 392 7.62 20.24 16.56
C PHE A 392 8.96 20.96 16.55
N HIS A 393 9.43 21.46 17.69
CA HIS A 393 10.75 22.08 17.78
C HIS A 393 11.85 21.08 17.42
N THR A 394 11.81 19.88 17.99
CA THR A 394 12.75 18.79 17.68
C THR A 394 12.72 18.42 16.19
N ILE A 395 11.54 18.22 15.61
CA ILE A 395 11.38 17.94 14.18
C ILE A 395 11.94 19.07 13.30
N SER A 396 11.72 20.32 13.71
CA SER A 396 12.20 21.50 12.97
C SER A 396 13.72 21.58 12.90
N GLN A 397 14.41 21.02 13.90
CA GLN A 397 15.87 21.01 13.99
C GLN A 397 16.50 19.75 13.38
N HIS A 398 15.69 18.76 13.00
CA HIS A 398 16.21 17.50 12.49
C HIS A 398 16.61 17.59 11.01
N ASP A 399 17.91 17.60 10.73
CA ASP A 399 18.47 17.79 9.39
C ASP A 399 18.13 16.66 8.42
N GLY A 400 17.90 15.44 8.91
CA GLY A 400 17.60 14.25 8.09
C GLY A 400 16.13 14.09 7.73
N LEU A 401 15.20 14.65 8.51
CA LEU A 401 13.77 14.31 8.41
C LEU A 401 13.16 14.94 7.16
N ARG A 402 12.36 14.17 6.43
CA ARG A 402 11.72 14.57 5.17
C ARG A 402 10.23 14.30 5.16
N THR A 403 9.81 13.14 5.65
CA THR A 403 8.42 12.70 5.59
C THR A 403 7.89 12.42 6.97
N ILE A 404 6.75 13.02 7.30
CA ILE A 404 6.06 12.77 8.56
C ILE A 404 4.64 12.32 8.27
N ASP A 405 4.25 11.16 8.77
CA ASP A 405 2.91 10.63 8.61
C ASP A 405 2.17 10.71 9.95
N LEU A 406 1.11 11.53 9.98
CA LEU A 406 0.25 11.73 11.13
C LEU A 406 -1.12 11.20 10.76
N GLN A 407 -1.50 10.05 11.32
CA GLN A 407 -2.71 9.34 10.92
C GLN A 407 -3.95 10.27 10.97
N VAL A 408 -4.10 11.05 12.05
CA VAL A 408 -5.14 12.06 12.20
C VAL A 408 -4.49 13.42 12.53
N TYR A 409 -4.61 14.39 11.61
CA TYR A 409 -4.19 15.76 11.84
C TYR A 409 -5.03 16.75 11.02
N PRO A 410 -5.56 17.83 11.63
CA PRO A 410 -5.57 18.12 13.07
C PRO A 410 -6.32 17.03 13.88
N PRO A 411 -6.02 16.85 15.17
CA PRO A 411 -6.63 15.83 16.01
C PRO A 411 -8.06 16.22 16.45
N ILE A 412 -8.93 16.54 15.49
CA ILE A 412 -10.31 16.97 15.70
C ILE A 412 -11.22 15.81 15.29
N ILE A 413 -11.76 15.13 16.29
CA ILE A 413 -12.55 13.91 16.09
C ILE A 413 -14.06 14.23 16.02
N TYR A 414 -14.50 15.31 16.67
CA TYR A 414 -15.92 15.62 16.89
C TYR A 414 -16.26 17.08 16.56
N ALA A 415 -16.14 17.48 15.29
CA ALA A 415 -16.69 18.75 14.84
C ALA A 415 -18.13 18.55 14.35
N GLU A 416 -19.09 19.30 14.90
CA GLU A 416 -20.51 19.21 14.52
C GLU A 416 -20.79 19.90 13.17
N SER A 417 -19.89 20.76 12.73
CA SER A 417 -19.99 21.54 11.49
C SER A 417 -18.64 21.85 10.87
N GLU A 418 -18.63 22.23 9.60
CA GLU A 418 -17.44 22.69 8.88
C GLU A 418 -16.85 23.96 9.52
N GLU A 419 -17.71 24.91 9.95
CA GLU A 419 -17.27 26.14 10.64
C GLU A 419 -16.56 25.85 11.97
N GLU A 420 -17.05 24.87 12.72
CA GLU A 420 -16.41 24.42 13.96
C GLU A 420 -15.07 23.75 13.68
N TYR A 421 -15.01 22.87 12.68
CA TYR A 421 -13.76 22.23 12.26
C TYR A 421 -12.71 23.27 11.83
N GLU A 422 -13.09 24.27 11.03
CA GLU A 422 -12.21 25.36 10.63
C GLU A 422 -11.69 26.17 11.84
N ARG A 423 -12.59 26.49 12.78
CA ARG A 423 -12.25 27.22 14.00
C ARG A 423 -11.26 26.43 14.88
N GLU A 424 -11.50 25.15 15.08
CA GLU A 424 -10.70 24.28 15.93
C GLU A 424 -9.38 23.84 15.27
N SER A 425 -9.34 23.73 13.94
CA SER A 425 -8.15 23.31 13.19
C SER A 425 -7.10 24.41 13.06
N LYS A 426 -7.53 25.68 13.14
CA LYS A 426 -6.68 26.85 12.94
C LYS A 426 -5.39 26.87 13.77
N PRO A 427 -5.39 26.56 15.08
CA PRO A 427 -4.16 26.57 15.88
C PRO A 427 -3.17 25.49 15.44
N TYR A 428 -3.66 24.31 15.06
CA TYR A 428 -2.85 23.20 14.57
C TYR A 428 -2.18 23.57 13.24
N TYR A 429 -2.96 24.05 12.27
CA TYR A 429 -2.40 24.53 11.00
C TYR A 429 -1.40 25.67 11.21
N SER A 430 -1.66 26.59 12.14
CA SER A 430 -0.70 27.66 12.47
C SER A 430 0.63 27.11 13.02
N ALA A 431 0.58 26.04 13.83
CA ALA A 431 1.79 25.37 14.33
C ALA A 431 2.55 24.65 13.21
N LEU A 432 1.83 23.95 12.32
CA LEU A 432 2.40 23.28 11.16
C LEU A 432 3.03 24.27 10.16
N GLU A 433 2.38 25.40 9.90
CA GLU A 433 2.92 26.47 9.06
C GLU A 433 4.27 26.98 9.60
N ARG A 434 4.36 27.25 10.91
CA ARG A 434 5.62 27.65 11.55
C ARG A 434 6.70 26.58 11.38
N LEU A 435 6.32 25.30 11.56
CA LEU A 435 7.24 24.17 11.38
C LEU A 435 7.79 24.09 9.96
N LEU A 436 6.93 24.20 8.94
CA LEU A 436 7.32 24.16 7.53
C LEU A 436 8.16 25.37 7.10
N ILE A 437 8.00 26.52 7.77
CA ILE A 437 8.86 27.69 7.58
C ILE A 437 10.27 27.43 8.12
N LEU A 438 10.37 26.79 9.29
CA LEU A 438 11.63 26.48 9.96
C LEU A 438 12.39 25.35 9.25
N ASN A 439 11.69 24.28 8.86
CA ASN A 439 12.26 23.16 8.13
C ASN A 439 11.53 22.93 6.80
N ARG A 440 12.16 23.44 5.74
CA ARG A 440 11.60 23.44 4.39
C ARG A 440 11.66 22.07 3.70
N ASN A 441 12.31 21.07 4.29
CA ASN A 441 12.44 19.76 3.66
C ASN A 441 11.32 18.79 4.08
N LEU A 442 10.41 19.22 4.96
CA LEU A 442 9.36 18.38 5.51
C LEU A 442 8.12 18.34 4.61
N VAL A 443 7.51 17.16 4.55
CA VAL A 443 6.19 16.90 3.97
C VAL A 443 5.38 16.08 4.95
N PHE A 444 4.17 16.54 5.28
CA PHE A 444 3.26 15.84 6.18
C PHE A 444 2.17 15.11 5.42
N TYR A 445 1.90 13.87 5.83
CA TYR A 445 0.88 13.00 5.28
C TYR A 445 -0.15 12.61 6.34
N ASN A 446 -1.37 12.30 5.89
CA ASN A 446 -2.42 11.74 6.71
C ASN A 446 -2.57 10.21 6.49
N HIS A 447 -3.48 9.57 7.23
CA HIS A 447 -3.76 8.13 7.09
C HIS A 447 -4.15 7.63 5.69
N LEU A 448 -4.56 8.53 4.79
CA LEU A 448 -4.88 8.21 3.40
C LEU A 448 -3.67 8.34 2.47
N GLY A 449 -2.48 8.61 3.02
CA GLY A 449 -1.29 8.92 2.23
C GLY A 449 -1.40 10.26 1.49
N ARG A 450 -2.34 11.13 1.88
CA ARG A 450 -2.52 12.46 1.27
C ARG A 450 -1.77 13.50 2.06
N ARG A 451 -1.23 14.51 1.36
CA ARG A 451 -0.56 15.64 2.01
C ARG A 451 -1.55 16.40 2.88
N ILE A 452 -1.19 16.64 4.13
CA ILE A 452 -1.97 17.48 5.03
C ILE A 452 -1.98 18.90 4.49
N SER A 453 -3.16 19.47 4.29
CA SER A 453 -3.34 20.77 3.64
C SER A 453 -4.52 21.53 4.22
N ASN A 454 -4.38 22.86 4.29
CA ASN A 454 -5.49 23.80 4.49
C ASN A 454 -5.86 24.55 3.19
N VAL A 455 -5.50 23.98 2.03
CA VAL A 455 -5.72 24.46 0.65
C VAL A 455 -5.01 25.78 0.29
N ALA A 456 -4.80 26.68 1.26
CA ALA A 456 -4.24 28.00 1.01
C ALA A 456 -2.76 28.09 1.42
N VAL A 457 -2.46 28.11 2.71
CA VAL A 457 -1.13 28.50 3.19
C VAL A 457 -0.15 27.33 3.14
N ILE A 458 -0.56 26.16 3.62
CA ILE A 458 0.31 24.98 3.69
C ILE A 458 0.68 24.49 2.28
N ASP A 459 -0.26 24.47 1.34
CA ASP A 459 0.01 24.13 -0.06
C ASP A 459 1.02 25.07 -0.72
N ASN A 460 0.94 26.36 -0.38
CA ASN A 460 1.89 27.35 -0.86
C ASN A 460 3.28 27.15 -0.23
N LEU A 461 3.34 26.76 1.05
CA LEU A 461 4.60 26.42 1.71
C LEU A 461 5.24 25.17 1.09
N TYR A 462 4.49 24.09 0.86
CA TYR A 462 5.03 22.92 0.16
C TYR A 462 5.52 23.25 -1.24
N PHE A 463 4.74 24.00 -2.01
CA PHE A 463 5.14 24.40 -3.36
C PHE A 463 6.44 25.23 -3.32
N TYR A 464 6.52 26.21 -2.42
CA TYR A 464 7.73 27.01 -2.26
C TYR A 464 8.94 26.16 -1.85
N ASN A 465 8.74 25.20 -0.95
CA ASN A 465 9.76 24.29 -0.48
C ASN A 465 10.27 23.35 -1.59
N GLU A 466 9.36 22.78 -2.39
CA GLU A 466 9.69 21.98 -3.58
C GLU A 466 10.49 22.80 -4.59
N MET A 467 10.09 24.04 -4.84
CA MET A 467 10.83 24.96 -5.72
C MET A 467 12.25 25.20 -5.22
N VAL A 468 12.43 25.50 -3.92
CA VAL A 468 13.75 25.71 -3.31
C VAL A 468 14.65 24.48 -3.47
N ASN A 469 14.09 23.27 -3.34
CA ASN A 469 14.84 22.02 -3.49
C ASN A 469 15.23 21.74 -4.95
N LEU A 470 14.29 21.92 -5.88
CA LEU A 470 14.57 21.78 -7.32
C LEU A 470 15.68 22.73 -7.79
N TRP A 471 15.81 23.90 -7.16
CA TRP A 471 16.87 24.87 -7.49
C TRP A 471 18.26 24.47 -7.00
N LYS A 472 18.36 23.67 -5.93
CA LYS A 472 19.66 23.12 -5.47
C LYS A 472 20.20 22.07 -6.43
N GLU A 473 19.31 21.33 -7.09
CA GLU A 473 19.69 20.19 -7.94
C GLU A 473 19.96 20.58 -9.41
N SER A 474 19.42 21.71 -9.89
CA SER A 474 19.35 21.98 -11.33
C SER A 474 19.94 23.33 -11.77
N GLY A 475 21.26 23.44 -11.78
CA GLY A 475 21.94 24.66 -12.29
C GLY A 475 21.50 25.09 -13.70
N LYS A 476 21.14 24.13 -14.58
CA LYS A 476 20.69 24.41 -15.96
C LYS A 476 19.20 24.68 -16.12
N PHE A 477 18.35 24.26 -15.17
CA PHE A 477 16.90 24.43 -15.26
C PHE A 477 16.38 25.55 -14.37
N ARG A 478 17.26 26.18 -13.58
CA ARG A 478 16.89 27.23 -12.63
C ARG A 478 16.17 28.42 -13.27
N SER A 479 16.66 28.91 -14.41
CA SER A 479 16.01 30.00 -15.18
C SER A 479 14.63 29.59 -15.71
N LEU A 480 14.49 28.37 -16.23
CA LEU A 480 13.22 27.80 -16.70
C LEU A 480 12.20 27.63 -15.58
N LEU A 481 12.65 27.17 -14.40
CA LEU A 481 11.79 27.00 -13.22
C LEU A 481 11.30 28.35 -12.69
N ILE A 482 12.13 29.38 -12.72
CA ILE A 482 11.72 30.74 -12.34
C ILE A 482 10.68 31.28 -13.32
N ILE A 483 10.89 31.12 -14.64
CA ILE A 483 9.89 31.49 -15.65
C ILE A 483 8.58 30.73 -15.42
N ALA A 484 8.64 29.42 -15.22
CA ALA A 484 7.46 28.58 -14.97
C ALA A 484 6.73 29.01 -13.68
N ALA A 485 7.45 29.28 -12.59
CA ALA A 485 6.86 29.76 -11.34
C ALA A 485 6.23 31.16 -11.51
N LEU A 486 6.89 32.06 -12.24
CA LEU A 486 6.38 33.40 -12.55
C LEU A 486 5.10 33.35 -13.40
N THR A 487 5.09 32.50 -14.44
CA THR A 487 3.98 32.39 -15.40
C THR A 487 2.80 31.58 -14.86
N GLN A 488 3.03 30.51 -14.09
CA GLN A 488 1.95 29.62 -13.63
C GLN A 488 1.26 30.07 -12.34
N ARG A 489 1.96 30.75 -11.41
CA ARG A 489 1.40 31.09 -10.10
C ARG A 489 1.58 32.54 -9.69
N ALA A 490 2.65 33.19 -10.13
CA ALA A 490 2.95 34.55 -9.68
C ALA A 490 2.01 35.61 -10.30
N ILE A 491 1.39 35.32 -11.46
CA ILE A 491 0.33 36.16 -12.04
C ILE A 491 -0.84 36.36 -11.07
N ALA A 492 -1.13 35.39 -10.20
CA ALA A 492 -2.25 35.45 -9.25
C ALA A 492 -1.87 35.99 -7.86
N ASN A 493 -0.58 36.12 -7.52
CA ASN A 493 -0.14 36.56 -6.18
C ASN A 493 1.14 37.40 -6.22
N PHE A 494 0.97 38.73 -6.17
CA PHE A 494 2.05 39.72 -6.22
C PHE A 494 3.11 39.55 -5.11
N GLN A 495 2.71 39.12 -3.91
CA GLN A 495 3.65 38.90 -2.81
C GLN A 495 4.57 37.71 -3.09
N TYR A 496 4.03 36.67 -3.72
CA TYR A 496 4.81 35.51 -4.15
C TYR A 496 5.80 35.89 -5.25
N THR A 497 5.35 36.65 -6.25
CA THR A 497 6.22 37.24 -7.28
C THR A 497 7.34 38.05 -6.65
N GLY A 498 7.02 38.95 -5.73
CA GLY A 498 8.00 39.79 -5.04
C GLY A 498 9.05 38.96 -4.29
N ARG A 499 8.64 37.95 -3.52
CA ARG A 499 9.56 37.05 -2.81
C ARG A 499 10.40 36.19 -3.75
N LEU A 500 9.81 35.69 -4.83
CA LEU A 500 10.52 34.90 -5.84
C LEU A 500 11.61 35.76 -6.50
N LEU A 501 11.24 36.96 -6.94
CA LEU A 501 12.17 37.89 -7.59
C LEU A 501 13.23 38.44 -6.64
N SER A 502 12.90 38.71 -5.36
CA SER A 502 13.87 39.20 -4.38
C SER A 502 14.93 38.17 -4.03
N ASN A 503 14.55 36.88 -4.00
CA ASN A 503 15.49 35.80 -3.71
C ASN A 503 16.32 35.39 -4.94
N HIS A 504 15.92 35.81 -6.14
CA HIS A 504 16.53 35.38 -7.41
C HIS A 504 16.74 36.56 -8.38
N THR A 505 17.14 37.72 -7.84
CA THR A 505 17.40 38.90 -8.66
C THR A 505 18.56 38.66 -9.64
N ASP A 506 19.54 37.86 -9.24
CA ASP A 506 20.63 37.35 -10.09
C ASP A 506 20.08 36.66 -11.36
N MET A 507 19.13 35.75 -11.18
CA MET A 507 18.54 34.97 -12.28
C MET A 507 17.64 35.83 -13.18
N LEU A 508 16.93 36.82 -12.60
CA LEU A 508 16.20 37.80 -13.39
C LEU A 508 17.18 38.61 -14.26
N CYS A 509 18.32 39.03 -13.68
CA CYS A 509 19.36 39.72 -14.44
C CYS A 509 19.97 38.83 -15.53
N GLU A 510 20.19 37.53 -15.27
CA GLU A 510 20.64 36.58 -16.30
C GLU A 510 19.61 36.41 -17.42
N LEU A 511 18.32 36.30 -17.08
CA LEU A 511 17.23 36.22 -18.06
C LEU A 511 17.15 37.48 -18.92
N VAL A 512 17.22 38.67 -18.29
CA VAL A 512 17.21 39.95 -19.00
C VAL A 512 18.46 40.13 -19.85
N ALA A 513 19.63 39.74 -19.35
CA ALA A 513 20.88 39.80 -20.11
C ALA A 513 20.86 38.85 -21.31
N GLY A 514 20.30 37.65 -21.17
CA GLY A 514 20.09 36.71 -22.26
C GLY A 514 19.18 37.27 -23.36
N LEU A 515 18.08 37.90 -22.98
CA LEU A 515 17.16 38.59 -23.90
C LEU A 515 17.85 39.73 -24.67
N ILE A 516 18.61 40.58 -23.97
CA ILE A 516 19.34 41.70 -24.58
C ILE A 516 20.42 41.20 -25.53
N ALA A 517 21.12 40.11 -25.19
CA ALA A 517 22.16 39.52 -26.03
C ALA A 517 21.58 38.93 -27.33
N GLU A 518 20.38 38.35 -27.30
CA GLU A 518 19.68 37.87 -28.49
C GLU A 518 19.18 39.02 -29.37
N GLU A 519 18.70 40.11 -28.78
CA GLU A 519 18.22 41.29 -29.52
C GLU A 519 19.35 42.06 -30.22
N ILE A 520 20.56 42.08 -29.65
CA ILE A 520 21.75 42.70 -30.26
C ILE A 520 22.44 41.74 -31.26
N GLY A 521 22.19 40.44 -31.14
CA GLY A 521 22.80 39.35 -31.91
C GLY A 521 22.10 38.99 -33.21
N ASP A 522 21.58 39.95 -33.96
CA ASP A 522 20.86 39.67 -35.21
C ASP A 522 21.84 39.45 -36.39
N SER A 523 22.24 38.20 -36.62
CA SER A 523 22.49 37.64 -37.98
C SER A 523 22.71 36.11 -38.06
N ALA A 524 22.62 35.35 -36.97
CA ALA A 524 22.65 33.88 -37.06
C ALA A 524 21.73 33.24 -36.01
N GLY A 525 20.60 32.68 -36.45
CA GLY A 525 19.50 32.19 -35.61
C GLY A 525 19.94 31.27 -34.46
N SER A 526 19.66 31.72 -33.23
CA SER A 526 19.80 30.92 -32.00
C SER A 526 18.46 30.23 -31.69
N PRO A 527 18.43 28.90 -31.46
CA PRO A 527 17.19 28.13 -31.27
C PRO A 527 16.68 28.10 -29.81
N LEU A 528 17.20 28.96 -28.92
CA LEU A 528 16.88 28.91 -27.50
C LEU A 528 15.43 29.34 -27.21
N PHE A 529 14.91 30.33 -27.92
CA PHE A 529 13.56 30.85 -27.70
C PHE A 529 12.44 30.00 -28.32
N GLU A 530 12.66 29.39 -29.49
CA GLU A 530 11.69 28.45 -30.08
C GLU A 530 11.57 27.14 -29.26
N ASN A 531 12.61 26.78 -28.50
CA ASN A 531 12.57 25.65 -27.55
C ASN A 531 11.83 25.97 -26.25
N LEU A 532 11.84 27.23 -25.79
CA LEU A 532 11.14 27.68 -24.58
C LEU A 532 9.60 27.60 -24.71
N PHE A 533 9.06 27.83 -25.92
CA PHE A 533 7.63 27.74 -26.20
C PHE A 533 7.19 26.36 -26.75
N SER A 534 8.12 25.51 -27.16
CA SER A 534 7.84 24.11 -27.55
C SER A 534 8.08 23.11 -26.42
N PHE A 535 8.55 23.56 -25.25
CA PHE A 535 8.50 22.75 -24.03
C PHE A 535 7.04 22.36 -23.77
N PRO A 536 6.71 21.06 -23.71
CA PRO A 536 5.34 20.62 -23.51
C PRO A 536 4.98 20.88 -22.04
N THR A 537 4.54 22.10 -21.76
CA THR A 537 3.92 22.50 -20.49
C THR A 537 2.81 21.52 -20.12
N ASP A 538 2.08 20.99 -21.10
CA ASP A 538 1.08 19.93 -20.90
C ASP A 538 1.64 18.63 -20.32
N ARG A 539 2.89 18.23 -20.59
CA ARG A 539 3.50 17.01 -20.01
C ARG A 539 3.92 17.21 -18.55
N PHE A 540 4.44 18.40 -18.22
CA PHE A 540 4.80 18.74 -16.84
C PHE A 540 3.53 18.99 -16.00
N VAL A 541 2.56 19.71 -16.57
CA VAL A 541 1.23 19.98 -15.98
C VAL A 541 0.41 18.70 -15.84
N SER A 542 0.47 17.74 -16.78
CA SER A 542 -0.19 16.44 -16.62
C SER A 542 0.47 15.56 -15.57
N SER A 543 1.79 15.64 -15.36
CA SER A 543 2.46 14.96 -14.23
C SER A 543 2.06 15.56 -12.87
N LEU A 544 1.82 16.88 -12.82
CA LEU A 544 1.35 17.58 -11.62
C LEU A 544 -0.16 17.43 -11.40
N LYS A 545 -0.97 17.31 -12.46
CA LYS A 545 -2.42 17.03 -12.37
C LYS A 545 -2.70 15.57 -12.03
N ARG A 546 -1.95 14.60 -12.57
CA ARG A 546 -2.06 13.18 -12.17
C ARG A 546 -1.74 12.97 -10.69
N LYS A 547 -0.85 13.77 -10.10
CA LYS A 547 -0.56 13.77 -8.65
C LYS A 547 -1.62 14.49 -7.79
N ARG A 548 -2.58 15.19 -8.40
CA ARG A 548 -3.70 15.87 -7.71
C ARG A 548 -5.02 15.09 -7.78
N GLU A 549 -5.12 14.09 -8.66
CA GLU A 549 -6.31 13.25 -8.86
C GLU A 549 -6.19 11.86 -8.20
N CYS A 550 -5.15 11.63 -7.42
CA CYS A 550 -5.02 10.53 -6.45
C CYS A 550 -4.93 11.14 -5.05
#